data_AF-A0A349W9L9-F1
#
_entry.id   AF-A0A349W9L9-F1
#
_cell.length_a   1.000
_cell.length_b   1.000
_cell.length_c   1.000
_cell.angle_alpha   90.00
_cell.angle_beta   90.00
_cell.angle_gamma   90.00
#
_symmetry.space_group_name_H-M   'P 1'
#
loop_
_entity.id
_entity.type
_entity.pdbx_description
1 polymer ?
#
loop_
_entity_poly.entity_id
_entity_poly.type
_entity_poly.pdbx_seq_one_letter_code
_entity_poly.pdbx_strand_id
1 'polypeptide(L)'
;SFVGSLFVAMATTLPELAVTLSALRLGALDMAIGNLLGSNLFNVTIVAVDDLFYRPGVLLADVSLVHAVTASSAIVMTGLAVVGLFFRPRDRVLRAVGSVSVGLAMVYLLNTYVVFLHGA
;
A
#
# COMPACT_ATOMS: atom_id res chain seq x y z
N SER A 1 -10.62 -12.76 10.18
CA SER A 1 -10.11 -12.10 11.41
C SER A 1 -9.25 -10.88 11.05
N PHE A 2 -9.84 -9.69 11.20
CA PHE A 2 -9.23 -8.38 10.92
C PHE A 2 -7.89 -8.14 11.64
N VAL A 3 -7.79 -8.59 12.90
CA VAL A 3 -6.58 -8.40 13.73
C VAL A 3 -5.40 -9.15 13.13
N GLY A 4 -5.60 -10.40 12.69
CA GLY A 4 -4.55 -11.21 12.07
C GLY A 4 -4.00 -10.57 10.78
N SER A 5 -4.88 -10.09 9.90
CA SER A 5 -4.48 -9.39 8.67
C SER A 5 -3.69 -8.11 8.95
N LEU A 6 -4.04 -7.36 10.00
CA LEU A 6 -3.32 -6.14 10.37
C LEU A 6 -1.91 -6.45 10.87
N PHE A 7 -1.75 -7.46 11.74
CA PHE A 7 -0.44 -7.86 12.25
C PHE A 7 0.47 -8.42 11.15
N VAL A 8 -0.07 -9.24 10.25
CA VAL A 8 0.68 -9.74 9.10
C VAL A 8 1.14 -8.58 8.22
N ALA A 9 0.24 -7.66 7.86
CA ALA A 9 0.57 -6.48 7.05
C ALA A 9 1.67 -5.61 7.68
N MET A 10 1.60 -5.39 9.00
CA MET A 10 2.64 -4.68 9.75
C MET A 10 3.97 -5.44 9.70
N ALA A 11 3.97 -6.74 10.01
CA ALA A 11 5.19 -7.55 10.02
C ALA A 11 5.89 -7.57 8.65
N THR A 12 5.11 -7.63 7.56
CA THR A 12 5.63 -7.64 6.19
C THR A 12 6.02 -6.27 5.65
N THR A 13 5.72 -5.17 6.34
CA THR A 13 6.05 -3.80 5.88
C THR A 13 7.10 -3.10 6.76
N LEU A 14 7.35 -3.62 7.96
CA LEU A 14 8.38 -3.12 8.87
C LEU A 14 9.79 -3.09 8.24
N PRO A 15 10.26 -4.16 7.55
CA PRO A 15 11.57 -4.17 6.91
C PRO A 15 11.72 -3.06 5.86
N GLU A 16 10.70 -2.84 5.04
CA GLU A 16 10.66 -1.84 3.99
C GLU A 16 10.70 -0.43 4.57
N LEU A 17 9.99 -0.20 5.68
CA LEU A 17 10.07 1.06 6.41
C LEU A 17 11.47 1.32 6.93
N ALA A 18 12.15 0.30 7.48
CA ALA A 18 13.52 0.43 7.96
C ALA A 18 14.51 0.77 6.82
N VAL A 19 14.38 0.12 5.67
CA VAL A 19 15.19 0.40 4.47
C VAL A 19 14.91 1.81 3.94
N THR A 20 13.64 2.19 3.83
CA THR A 20 13.24 3.52 3.34
C THR A 20 13.78 4.63 4.24
N LEU A 21 13.65 4.50 5.56
CA LEU A 21 14.18 5.47 6.53
C LEU A 21 15.71 5.57 6.47
N SER A 22 16.39 4.45 6.28
CA SER A 22 17.85 4.41 6.14
C SER A 22 18.30 5.11 4.85
N ALA A 23 17.63 4.85 3.73
CA ALA A 23 17.89 5.52 2.45
C ALA A 23 17.66 7.04 2.54
N LEU A 24 16.59 7.48 3.19
CA LEU A 24 16.31 8.89 3.44
C LEU A 24 17.43 9.57 4.26
N ARG A 25 17.93 8.91 5.31
CA ARG A 25 19.05 9.41 6.14
C ARG A 25 20.35 9.55 5.35
N LEU A 26 20.54 8.70 4.35
CA LEU A 26 21.70 8.75 3.45
C LEU A 26 21.52 9.74 2.29
N GLY A 27 20.39 10.45 2.20
CA GLY A 27 20.07 11.34 1.09
C GLY A 27 19.73 10.62 -0.22
N ALA A 28 19.56 9.29 -0.19
CA ALA A 28 19.27 8.45 -1.33
C ALA A 28 17.75 8.40 -1.61
N LEU A 29 17.18 9.54 -2.03
CA LEU A 29 15.74 9.68 -2.30
C LEU A 29 15.22 8.70 -3.36
N ASP A 30 15.97 8.50 -4.45
CA ASP A 30 15.56 7.60 -5.53
C ASP A 30 15.51 6.14 -5.04
N MET A 31 16.42 5.75 -4.14
CA MET A 31 16.41 4.43 -3.50
C MET A 31 15.20 4.27 -2.56
N ALA A 32 14.89 5.31 -1.78
CA ALA A 32 13.71 5.30 -0.90
C ALA A 32 12.41 5.14 -1.70
N ILE A 33 12.27 5.89 -2.80
CA ILE A 33 11.10 5.79 -3.69
C ILE A 33 11.06 4.43 -4.40
N GLY A 34 12.20 3.97 -4.90
CA GLY A 34 12.33 2.66 -5.55
C GLY A 34 11.96 1.50 -4.63
N ASN A 35 12.36 1.55 -3.36
CA ASN A 35 11.96 0.57 -2.34
C ASN A 35 10.44 0.60 -2.13
N LEU A 36 9.84 1.78 -1.91
CA LEU A 36 8.40 1.92 -1.66
C LEU A 36 7.54 1.40 -2.83
N LEU A 37 7.85 1.82 -4.06
CA LEU A 37 7.06 1.41 -5.24
C LEU A 37 7.38 -0.01 -5.68
N GLY A 38 8.65 -0.40 -5.61
CA GLY A 38 9.13 -1.74 -5.96
C GLY A 38 8.50 -2.82 -5.08
N SER A 39 8.44 -2.62 -3.76
CA SER A 39 7.80 -3.58 -2.85
C SER A 39 6.30 -3.72 -3.11
N ASN A 40 5.60 -2.62 -3.43
CA ASN A 40 4.18 -2.71 -3.81
C ASN A 40 3.98 -3.50 -5.12
N LEU A 41 4.84 -3.29 -6.11
CA LEU A 41 4.81 -4.04 -7.36
C LEU A 41 5.11 -5.53 -7.14
N PHE A 42 6.11 -5.84 -6.31
CA PHE A 42 6.47 -7.20 -5.94
C PHE A 42 5.31 -7.93 -5.27
N ASN A 43 4.61 -7.27 -4.33
CA ASN A 43 3.44 -7.84 -3.66
C ASN A 43 2.33 -8.25 -4.64
N VAL A 44 2.03 -7.42 -5.64
CA VAL A 44 1.05 -7.77 -6.69
C VAL A 44 1.56 -8.88 -7.60
N THR A 45 2.85 -8.87 -7.91
CA THR A 45 3.48 -9.91 -8.75
C THR A 45 3.43 -11.28 -8.09
N ILE A 46 3.62 -11.37 -6.77
CA ILE A 46 3.50 -12.62 -6.02
C ILE A 46 2.11 -13.23 -6.19
N VAL A 47 1.04 -12.43 -6.18
CA VAL A 47 -0.32 -12.96 -6.37
C VAL A 47 -0.47 -13.67 -7.72
N ALA A 48 0.15 -13.12 -8.79
CA ALA A 48 0.14 -13.76 -10.10
C ALA A 48 0.97 -15.06 -10.13
N VAL A 49 2.05 -15.11 -9.36
CA VAL A 49 2.85 -16.34 -9.19
C VAL A 49 2.06 -17.37 -8.37
N ASP A 50 1.40 -16.95 -7.30
CA ASP A 50 0.59 -17.81 -6.44
C ASP A 50 -0.57 -18.46 -7.21
N ASP A 51 -1.19 -17.73 -8.14
CA ASP A 51 -2.23 -18.24 -9.04
C ASP A 51 -1.75 -19.45 -9.86
N LEU A 52 -0.47 -19.48 -10.26
CA LEU A 52 0.11 -20.61 -11.01
C LEU A 52 0.17 -21.91 -10.18
N PHE A 53 0.29 -21.79 -8.85
CA PHE A 53 0.35 -22.92 -7.93
C PHE A 53 -1.01 -23.24 -7.30
N TYR A 54 -2.02 -22.40 -7.52
CA TYR A 54 -3.37 -22.57 -7.00
C TYR A 54 -4.11 -23.68 -7.78
N ARG A 55 -4.36 -24.80 -7.11
CA ARG A 55 -4.98 -26.01 -7.71
C ARG A 55 -6.51 -26.01 -7.83
N PRO A 56 -7.28 -25.35 -6.93
CA PRO A 56 -8.74 -25.40 -7.00
C PRO A 56 -9.37 -24.67 -8.19
N GLY A 57 -8.64 -23.80 -8.89
CA GLY A 57 -9.18 -22.99 -10.00
C GLY A 57 -8.40 -21.70 -10.20
N VAL A 58 -9.09 -20.61 -10.52
CA VAL A 58 -8.53 -19.25 -10.55
C VAL A 58 -8.60 -18.63 -9.17
N LEU A 59 -7.46 -18.19 -8.63
CA LEU A 59 -7.35 -17.65 -7.27
C LEU A 59 -8.30 -16.46 -7.06
N LEU A 60 -8.50 -15.63 -8.09
CA LEU A 60 -9.39 -14.48 -8.02
C LEU A 60 -10.89 -14.84 -7.95
N ALA A 61 -11.32 -16.05 -8.33
CA ALA A 61 -12.73 -16.43 -8.19
C ALA A 61 -13.10 -16.80 -6.75
N ASP A 62 -12.13 -17.21 -5.94
CA ASP A 62 -12.32 -17.58 -4.54
C ASP A 62 -12.11 -16.40 -3.57
N VAL A 63 -11.72 -15.24 -4.09
CA VAL A 63 -11.53 -14.01 -3.31
C VAL A 63 -12.88 -13.39 -2.94
N SER A 64 -13.07 -13.08 -1.65
CA SER A 64 -14.24 -12.35 -1.16
C SER A 64 -14.36 -10.96 -1.79
N LEU A 65 -15.60 -10.55 -2.12
CA LEU A 65 -15.92 -9.22 -2.65
C LEU A 65 -15.45 -8.07 -1.75
N VAL A 66 -15.25 -8.31 -0.45
CA VAL A 66 -14.70 -7.32 0.49
C VAL A 66 -13.29 -6.86 0.05
N HIS A 67 -12.50 -7.71 -0.59
CA HIS A 67 -11.17 -7.35 -1.07
C HIS A 67 -11.19 -6.44 -2.31
N ALA A 68 -12.33 -6.32 -3.01
CA ALA A 68 -12.47 -5.36 -4.11
C ALA A 68 -12.35 -3.90 -3.60
N VAL A 69 -12.82 -3.63 -2.38
CA VAL A 69 -12.64 -2.32 -1.73
C VAL A 69 -11.16 -2.04 -1.48
N THR A 70 -10.42 -3.02 -0.96
CA THR A 70 -8.98 -2.91 -0.76
C THR A 70 -8.22 -2.68 -2.07
N ALA A 71 -8.58 -3.42 -3.14
CA ALA A 71 -7.98 -3.27 -4.46
C ALA A 71 -8.25 -1.86 -5.05
N SER A 72 -9.49 -1.39 -4.97
CA SER A 72 -9.84 -0.04 -5.45
C SER A 72 -9.11 1.06 -4.66
N SER A 73 -8.99 0.91 -3.35
CA SER A 73 -8.25 1.84 -2.49
C SER A 73 -6.76 1.85 -2.82
N ALA A 74 -6.16 0.68 -3.08
CA ALA A 74 -4.78 0.57 -3.51
C ALA A 74 -4.54 1.31 -4.84
N ILE A 75 -5.42 1.15 -5.83
CA ILE A 75 -5.35 1.88 -7.12
C ILE A 75 -5.39 3.40 -6.89
N VAL A 76 -6.32 3.88 -6.06
CA VAL A 76 -6.44 5.31 -5.74
C VAL A 76 -5.16 5.81 -5.05
N MET A 77 -4.64 5.08 -4.08
CA MET A 77 -3.40 5.44 -3.38
C MET A 77 -2.19 5.48 -4.32
N THR A 78 -2.03 4.48 -5.20
CA THR A 78 -0.98 4.48 -6.20
C THR A 78 -1.11 5.67 -7.15
N GLY A 79 -2.33 6.00 -7.59
CA GLY A 79 -2.60 7.18 -8.41
C GLY A 79 -2.19 8.47 -7.71
N LEU A 80 -2.57 8.65 -6.44
CA LEU A 80 -2.17 9.81 -5.64
C LEU A 80 -0.65 9.89 -5.46
N ALA A 81 0.03 8.76 -5.23
CA ALA A 81 1.48 8.72 -5.11
C ALA A 81 2.16 9.13 -6.43
N VAL A 82 1.67 8.65 -7.57
CA VAL A 82 2.16 9.04 -8.90
C VAL A 82 1.96 10.54 -9.14
N VAL A 83 0.77 11.08 -8.85
CA VAL A 83 0.50 12.52 -8.95
C VAL A 83 1.45 13.32 -8.06
N GLY A 84 1.67 12.89 -6.81
CA GLY A 84 2.60 13.55 -5.90
C GLY A 84 4.05 13.54 -6.39
N LEU A 85 4.48 12.45 -7.04
CA LEU A 85 5.83 12.33 -7.60
C LEU A 85 6.03 13.21 -8.86
N PHE A 86 5.02 13.33 -9.72
CA PHE A 86 5.07 14.13 -10.94
C PHE A 86 4.96 15.64 -10.66
N PHE A 87 3.94 16.05 -9.90
CA PHE A 87 3.67 17.47 -9.66
C PHE A 87 4.53 18.06 -8.54
N ARG A 88 5.16 17.21 -7.72
CA ARG A 88 5.96 17.58 -6.54
C ARG A 88 5.41 18.80 -5.80
N PRO A 89 4.16 18.74 -5.30
CA PRO A 89 3.55 19.85 -4.59
C PRO A 89 4.44 20.27 -3.41
N ARG A 90 4.80 21.56 -3.34
CA ARG A 90 5.59 22.14 -2.24
C ARG A 90 4.71 22.64 -1.08
N ASP A 91 3.44 22.30 -1.09
CA ASP A 91 2.50 22.66 -0.05
C ASP A 91 2.72 21.83 1.22
N ARG A 92 2.45 22.45 2.37
CA ARG A 92 2.54 21.79 3.67
C ARG A 92 1.27 22.01 4.47
N VAL A 93 0.58 20.91 4.72
CA VAL A 93 -0.47 20.81 5.72
C VAL A 93 0.19 20.71 7.10
N LEU A 94 -0.30 21.50 8.05
CA LEU A 94 0.21 21.57 9.43
C LEU A 94 1.73 21.84 9.52
N ARG A 95 2.29 22.58 8.55
CA ARG A 95 3.73 22.94 8.44
C ARG A 95 4.70 21.76 8.26
N ALA A 96 4.24 20.52 8.34
CA ALA A 96 5.10 19.33 8.36
C ALA A 96 4.78 18.30 7.26
N VAL A 97 3.52 18.17 6.83
CA VAL A 97 3.07 17.04 5.99
C VAL A 97 2.57 17.54 4.64
N GLY A 98 2.96 16.89 3.53
CA GLY A 98 2.43 17.22 2.20
C GLY A 98 0.95 16.85 2.07
N SER A 99 0.17 17.62 1.32
CA SER A 99 -1.26 17.34 1.10
C SER A 99 -1.51 15.95 0.50
N VAL A 100 -0.62 15.49 -0.40
CA VAL A 100 -0.68 14.14 -0.97
C VAL A 100 -0.55 13.07 0.11
N SER A 101 0.37 13.23 1.07
CA SER A 101 0.54 12.28 2.19
C SER A 101 -0.69 12.23 3.08
N VAL A 102 -1.36 13.37 3.30
CA VAL A 102 -2.64 13.43 4.02
C VAL A 102 -3.73 12.67 3.24
N GLY A 103 -3.81 12.86 1.92
CA GLY A 103 -4.73 12.13 1.06
C GLY A 103 -4.52 10.62 1.11
N LEU A 104 -3.26 10.16 1.02
CA LEU A 104 -2.90 8.75 1.17
C LEU A 104 -3.35 8.18 2.51
N ALA A 105 -3.08 8.90 3.61
CA ALA A 105 -3.49 8.48 4.95
C ALA A 105 -5.01 8.41 5.09
N MET A 106 -5.75 9.38 4.55
CA MET A 106 -7.21 9.39 4.58
C MET A 106 -7.80 8.18 3.82
N VAL A 107 -7.32 7.90 2.61
CA VAL A 107 -7.79 6.74 1.83
C VAL A 107 -7.49 5.43 2.55
N TYR A 108 -6.29 5.28 3.12
CA TYR A 108 -5.92 4.09 3.90
C TYR A 108 -6.81 3.88 5.14
N LEU A 109 -7.06 4.96 5.90
CA LEU A 109 -7.91 4.89 7.10
C LEU A 109 -9.36 4.58 6.74
N LEU A 110 -9.89 5.18 5.66
CA LEU A 110 -11.22 4.88 5.15
C LEU A 110 -11.33 3.41 4.74
N ASN A 111 -10.36 2.89 3.98
CA ASN A 111 -10.32 1.50 3.59
C ASN A 111 -10.32 0.57 4.81
N THR A 112 -9.43 0.84 5.77
CA THR A 112 -9.31 0.04 7.01
C THR A 112 -10.62 0.05 7.80
N TYR A 113 -11.29 1.20 7.87
CA TYR A 113 -12.58 1.33 8.54
C TYR A 113 -13.70 0.53 7.84
N VAL A 114 -13.77 0.60 6.50
CA VAL A 114 -14.76 -0.16 5.72
C VAL A 114 -14.52 -1.66 5.87
N VAL A 115 -13.26 -2.11 5.79
CA VAL A 115 -12.87 -3.51 5.97
C VAL A 115 -13.14 -3.97 7.41
N PHE A 116 -12.97 -3.13 8.42
CA PHE A 116 -13.31 -3.47 9.80
C PHE A 116 -14.81 -3.71 9.98
N LEU A 117 -15.66 -2.90 9.33
CA LEU A 117 -17.12 -3.02 9.44
C LEU A 117 -17.71 -4.18 8.63
N HIS A 118 -17.12 -4.50 7.47
CA HIS A 118 -17.69 -5.45 6.51
C HIS A 118 -16.87 -6.75 6.36
N GLY A 119 -15.64 -6.78 6.90
CA GLY A 119 -14.78 -7.95 6.89
C GLY A 119 -15.09 -8.87 8.06
N ALA A 120 -16.01 -9.81 7.84
CA ALA A 120 -16.18 -10.99 8.71
C ALA A 120 -14.93 -11.90 8.62
#